data_AF-A0A975IGN1-F1
#
_entry.id   AF-A0A975IGN1-F1
#
_cell.length_a   1.000
_cell.length_b   1.000
_cell.length_c   1.000
_cell.angle_alpha   90.00
_cell.angle_beta   90.00
_cell.angle_gamma   90.00
#
_symmetry.space_group_name_H-M   'P 1'
#
loop_
_entity.id
_entity.type
_entity.pdbx_description
1 polymer ?
#
loop_
_entity_poly.entity_id
_entity_poly.type
_entity_poly.pdbx_seq_one_letter_code
_entity_poly.pdbx_strand_id
1 'polypeptide(L)'
;MQITMDIPEYFGLDKTKPEIVSTLKLYAALALFQAGKLSAGAATELAGVDRYTFMAECKKHDIPTINYTPEDLEAELADFRLAC
;
A
#
# COMPACT_ATOMS: atom_id res chain seq x y z
N MET A 1 14.15 14.21 -2.48
CA MET A 1 15.20 13.31 -3.02
C MET A 1 14.96 13.13 -4.51
N GLN A 2 16.01 13.06 -5.33
CA GLN A 2 15.90 12.77 -6.77
C GLN A 2 16.44 11.36 -7.05
N ILE A 3 15.70 10.57 -7.81
CA ILE A 3 16.08 9.23 -8.27
C ILE A 3 15.99 9.22 -9.79
N THR A 4 17.01 8.69 -10.47
CA THR A 4 17.02 8.51 -11.93
C THR A 4 16.83 7.03 -12.25
N MET A 5 15.98 6.73 -13.22
CA MET A 5 15.67 5.36 -13.66
C MET A 5 15.57 5.33 -15.17
N ASP A 6 16.28 4.40 -15.80
CA ASP A 6 16.17 4.14 -17.23
C ASP A 6 14.95 3.25 -17.48
N ILE A 7 13.98 3.77 -18.22
CA ILE A 7 12.75 3.06 -18.59
C ILE A 7 12.77 2.84 -20.10
N PRO A 8 12.58 1.60 -20.58
CA PRO A 8 12.50 1.33 -22.01
C PRO A 8 11.37 2.10 -22.70
N GLU A 9 11.63 2.66 -23.89
CA GLU A 9 10.70 3.53 -24.62
C GLU A 9 9.35 2.89 -24.93
N TYR A 10 9.30 1.55 -25.09
CA TYR A 10 8.05 0.84 -25.35
C TYR A 10 7.02 0.95 -24.21
N PHE A 11 7.44 1.29 -22.99
CA PHE A 11 6.51 1.54 -21.88
C PHE A 11 5.78 2.90 -21.98
N GLY A 12 6.30 3.83 -22.78
CA GLY A 12 5.76 5.19 -22.94
C GLY A 12 4.94 5.40 -24.21
N LEU A 13 4.61 4.33 -24.95
CA LEU A 13 3.90 4.45 -26.22
C LEU A 13 2.54 5.14 -26.08
N ASP A 14 1.81 4.86 -24.99
CA ASP A 14 0.46 5.39 -24.73
C ASP A 14 0.36 6.16 -23.41
N LYS A 15 1.49 6.46 -22.76
CA LYS A 15 1.50 7.08 -21.42
C LYS A 15 2.46 8.26 -21.36
N THR A 16 2.03 9.31 -20.68
CA THR A 16 2.87 10.46 -20.36
C THR A 16 3.87 10.11 -19.26
N LYS A 17 4.99 10.85 -19.20
CA LYS A 17 6.00 10.66 -18.14
C LYS A 17 5.40 10.73 -16.72
N PRO A 18 4.50 11.69 -16.39
CA PRO A 18 3.85 11.72 -15.08
C PRO A 18 3.04 10.46 -14.75
N GLU A 19 2.34 9.88 -15.72
CA GLU A 19 1.56 8.65 -15.53
C GLU A 19 2.44 7.43 -15.27
N ILE A 20 3.59 7.35 -15.94
CA ILE A 20 4.57 6.29 -15.70
C ILE A 20 5.12 6.43 -14.27
N VAL A 21 5.51 7.64 -13.87
CA VAL A 21 6.06 7.91 -12.54
C VAL A 21 5.02 7.63 -11.44
N SER A 22 3.77 8.04 -11.61
CA SER A 22 2.70 7.77 -10.63
C SER A 22 2.43 6.28 -10.51
N THR A 23 2.40 5.55 -11.63
CA THR A 23 2.27 4.09 -11.64
C THR A 23 3.41 3.45 -10.86
N LEU A 24 4.67 3.79 -11.17
CA LEU A 24 5.83 3.21 -10.49
C LEU A 24 5.83 3.48 -8.99
N LYS A 25 5.48 4.71 -8.59
CA LYS A 25 5.37 5.08 -7.17
C LYS A 25 4.31 4.25 -6.44
N LEU A 26 3.13 4.07 -7.04
CA LEU A 26 2.07 3.27 -6.46
C LEU A 26 2.53 1.81 -6.28
N TYR A 27 3.07 1.18 -7.32
CA TYR A 27 3.53 -0.20 -7.24
C TYR A 27 4.68 -0.39 -6.25
N ALA A 28 5.62 0.56 -6.18
CA ALA A 28 6.69 0.54 -5.18
C ALA A 28 6.12 0.64 -3.75
N ALA A 29 5.16 1.54 -3.52
CA ALA A 29 4.50 1.68 -2.23
C ALA A 29 3.74 0.41 -1.82
N LEU A 30 2.98 -0.20 -2.73
CA LEU A 30 2.27 -1.46 -2.49
C LEU A 30 3.23 -2.59 -2.14
N ALA A 31 4.28 -2.78 -2.95
CA ALA A 31 5.27 -3.84 -2.73
C ALA A 31 6.03 -3.67 -1.40
N LEU A 32 6.44 -2.44 -1.06
CA LEU A 32 7.15 -2.17 0.18
C LEU A 32 6.24 -2.26 1.41
N PHE A 33 4.97 -1.86 1.28
CA PHE A 33 3.97 -2.04 2.34
C PHE A 33 3.71 -3.54 2.59
N GLN A 34 3.47 -4.32 1.54
CA GLN A 34 3.26 -5.76 1.63
C GLN A 34 4.47 -6.48 2.25
N ALA A 35 5.70 -6.03 1.94
CA ALA A 35 6.92 -6.55 2.52
C ALA A 35 7.18 -6.06 3.98
N GLY A 36 6.27 -5.28 4.57
CA GLY A 36 6.41 -4.71 5.91
C GLY A 36 7.54 -3.68 6.04
N LYS A 37 8.04 -3.14 4.91
CA LYS A 37 9.13 -2.15 4.88
C LYS A 37 8.63 -0.71 5.00
N LEU A 38 7.37 -0.47 4.67
CA LEU A 38 6.70 0.82 4.87
C LEU A 38 5.47 0.64 5.74
N SER A 39 5.23 1.63 6.60
CA SER A 39 3.93 1.80 7.24
C SER A 39 2.90 2.27 6.19
N ALA A 40 1.61 2.13 6.50
CA ALA A 40 0.55 2.63 5.62
C ALA A 40 0.70 4.14 5.32
N GLY A 41 1.13 4.94 6.30
CA GLY A 41 1.38 6.37 6.11
C GLY A 41 2.54 6.66 5.16
N ALA A 42 3.68 5.99 5.36
CA ALA A 42 4.83 6.16 4.48
C ALA A 42 4.55 5.65 3.05
N ALA A 43 3.75 4.59 2.92
CA ALA A 43 3.31 4.09 1.62
C ALA A 43 2.38 5.08 0.90
N THR A 44 1.45 5.73 1.61
CA THR A 44 0.60 6.80 1.02
C THR A 44 1.43 7.99 0.53
N GLU A 45 2.45 8.39 1.29
CA GLU A 45 3.35 9.48 0.90
C GLU A 45 4.17 9.13 -0.35
N LEU A 46 4.70 7.89 -0.42
CA LEU A 46 5.43 7.41 -1.59
C LEU A 46 4.54 7.33 -2.83
N ALA A 47 3.34 6.76 -2.69
CA ALA A 47 2.37 6.63 -3.76
C ALA A 47 1.83 8.00 -4.24
N GLY A 48 1.86 9.01 -3.38
CA GLY A 48 1.31 10.34 -3.67
C GLY A 48 -0.22 10.35 -3.74
N VAL A 49 -0.88 9.47 -2.98
CA VAL A 49 -2.35 9.36 -2.91
C VAL A 49 -2.82 9.41 -1.46
N ASP A 50 -4.09 9.72 -1.25
CA ASP A 50 -4.68 9.71 0.08
C ASP A 50 -4.84 8.27 0.64
N ARG A 51 -5.11 8.18 1.94
CA ARG A 51 -5.23 6.90 2.65
C ARG A 51 -6.35 6.01 2.11
N TYR A 52 -7.49 6.57 1.70
CA TYR A 52 -8.60 5.77 1.19
C TYR A 52 -8.28 5.21 -0.19
N THR A 53 -7.70 6.03 -1.07
CA THR A 53 -7.22 5.58 -2.38
C THR A 53 -6.18 4.48 -2.22
N PHE A 54 -5.20 4.63 -1.33
CA PHE A 54 -4.18 3.61 -1.10
C PHE A 54 -4.78 2.29 -0.58
N MET A 55 -5.72 2.34 0.36
CA MET A 55 -6.40 1.14 0.86
C MET A 55 -7.25 0.46 -0.23
N ALA A 56 -7.88 1.24 -1.11
CA ALA A 56 -8.61 0.71 -2.26
C ALA A 56 -7.66 -0.02 -3.24
N GLU A 57 -6.47 0.54 -3.50
CA GLU A 57 -5.44 -0.11 -4.30
C GLU A 57 -4.92 -1.38 -3.64
N CYS A 58 -4.64 -1.36 -2.32
CA CYS A 58 -4.28 -2.58 -1.60
C CYS A 58 -5.33 -3.68 -1.77
N LYS A 59 -6.62 -3.34 -1.69
CA LYS A 59 -7.72 -4.29 -1.91
C LYS A 59 -7.74 -4.82 -3.35
N LYS A 60 -7.54 -3.98 -4.36
CA LYS A 60 -7.48 -4.40 -5.78
C LYS A 60 -6.32 -5.36 -6.07
N HIS A 61 -5.25 -5.26 -5.28
CA HIS A 61 -4.03 -6.06 -5.40
C HIS A 61 -3.94 -7.20 -4.37
N ASP A 62 -5.04 -7.51 -3.66
CA ASP A 62 -5.09 -8.57 -2.64
C ASP A 62 -4.04 -8.44 -1.52
N ILE A 63 -3.67 -7.20 -1.19
CA ILE A 63 -2.74 -6.90 -0.10
C ILE A 63 -3.54 -6.69 1.19
N PRO A 64 -3.36 -7.55 2.21
CA PRO A 64 -4.06 -7.40 3.47
C PRO A 64 -3.61 -6.12 4.19
N THR A 65 -4.56 -5.24 4.46
CA THR A 65 -4.31 -3.98 5.18
C THR A 65 -4.62 -4.07 6.68
N ILE A 66 -5.34 -5.13 7.07
CA ILE A 66 -5.68 -5.46 8.45
C ILE A 66 -5.19 -6.89 8.65
N ASN A 67 -4.19 -7.06 9.52
CA ASN A 67 -3.68 -8.35 9.92
C ASN A 67 -4.29 -8.70 11.28
N TYR A 68 -5.58 -9.00 11.28
CA TYR A 68 -6.34 -9.31 12.48
C TYR A 68 -7.20 -10.52 12.19
N THR A 69 -6.94 -11.62 12.90
CA THR A 69 -7.69 -12.85 12.70
C THR A 69 -9.00 -12.81 13.50
N PRO A 70 -10.04 -13.57 13.10
CA PRO A 70 -11.21 -13.76 13.93
C PRO A 70 -10.86 -14.27 15.34
N GLU A 71 -9.82 -15.09 15.46
CA GLU A 71 -9.35 -15.62 16.73
C GLU A 71 -8.74 -14.53 17.63
N ASP A 72 -7.97 -13.60 17.05
CA ASP A 72 -7.46 -12.43 17.77
C ASP A 72 -8.62 -11.56 18.29
N LEU A 73 -9.68 -11.41 17.50
CA LEU A 73 -10.89 -10.68 17.89
C LEU A 73 -11.59 -11.32 19.08
N GLU A 74 -11.82 -12.63 19.00
CA GLU A 74 -12.51 -13.39 20.04
C GLU A 74 -11.69 -13.38 21.35
N ALA A 75 -10.36 -13.45 21.26
CA ALA A 75 -9.49 -13.35 22.43
C ALA A 75 -9.60 -11.97 23.11
N GLU A 76 -9.49 -10.87 22.35
CA GLU A 76 -9.64 -9.51 22.92
C GLU A 76 -11.05 -9.28 23.50
N LEU A 77 -12.09 -9.80 22.86
CA LEU A 77 -13.48 -9.73 23.37
C LEU A 77 -13.66 -10.55 24.65
N ALA A 78 -13.03 -11.72 24.77
CA ALA A 78 -13.08 -12.54 25.97
C ALA A 78 -12.40 -11.83 27.16
N ASP A 79 -11.22 -11.25 26.94
CA ASP A 79 -10.49 -10.47 27.95
C ASP A 79 -11.33 -9.28 28.44
N PHE A 80 -11.98 -8.55 27.53
CA PHE A 80 -12.88 -7.46 27.88
C PHE A 80 -14.07 -7.90 28.75
N ARG A 81 -14.60 -9.12 28.52
CA ARG A 81 -15.73 -9.67 29.28
C ARG A 81 -15.34 -10.17 30.66
N LEU A 82 -14.07 -10.54 30.87
CA LEU A 82 -13.54 -10.96 32.16
C LEU A 82 -13.11 -9.79 33.06
N ALA A 83 -12.88 -8.61 32.47
CA ALA A 83 -12.47 -7.40 33.18
C ALA A 83 -13.65 -6.54 33.71
N CYS A 84 -14.90 -6.89 33.36
CA CYS A 84 -16.14 -6.27 33.83
C CYS A 84 -16.85 -7.16 34.87
#